data_AF-A0A7K2FLA3-F1
#
_entry.id   AF-A0A7K2FLA3-F1
#
_cell.length_a   1.000
_cell.length_b   1.000
_cell.length_c   1.000
_cell.angle_alpha   90.00
_cell.angle_beta   90.00
_cell.angle_gamma   90.00
#
_symmetry.space_group_name_H-M   'P 1'
#
loop_
_entity.id
_entity.type
_entity.pdbx_description
1 polymer ?
#
loop_
_entity_poly.entity_id
_entity_poly.type
_entity_poly.pdbx_seq_one_letter_code
_entity_poly.pdbx_strand_id
1 'polypeptide(L)'
;MTQSHPVFPARPRWPWSRRTPTPRDLGVALLLLVAEAGVVAGVVLEYGMQFWGAQGEQWEIDAIALAEIAWLRYTAVAVTVCAGLALLCRARWTVASQVLAAVAVGALLTHAQRDWDRAHPAPAPTPTVRYGPCYSGSGTCE
;
A
#
# COMPACT_ATOMS: atom_id res chain seq x y z
N MET A 1 14.04 -70.56 -0.49
CA MET A 1 12.92 -69.72 -0.96
C MET A 1 13.17 -68.30 -0.48
N THR A 2 13.70 -67.44 -1.33
CA THR A 2 14.05 -66.04 -1.02
C THR A 2 12.84 -65.17 -1.35
N GLN A 3 12.18 -64.61 -0.34
CA GLN A 3 11.13 -63.61 -0.54
C GLN A 3 11.76 -62.31 -1.04
N SER A 4 11.36 -61.87 -2.24
CA SER A 4 11.63 -60.53 -2.74
C SER A 4 10.60 -59.55 -2.15
N HIS A 5 11.05 -58.59 -1.35
CA HIS A 5 10.21 -57.48 -0.90
C HIS A 5 9.83 -56.60 -2.09
N PRO A 6 8.56 -56.13 -2.20
CA PRO A 6 8.16 -55.23 -3.26
C PRO A 6 8.85 -53.87 -3.08
N VAL A 7 9.62 -53.46 -4.08
CA VAL A 7 10.17 -52.10 -4.19
C VAL A 7 9.03 -51.15 -4.54
N PHE A 8 8.61 -50.32 -3.58
CA PHE A 8 7.66 -49.25 -3.88
C PHE A 8 8.34 -48.20 -4.77
N PRO A 9 7.73 -47.77 -5.90
CA PRO A 9 8.31 -46.72 -6.71
C PRO A 9 8.36 -45.41 -5.91
N ALA A 10 9.52 -44.78 -5.90
CA ALA A 10 9.67 -43.43 -5.34
C ALA A 10 8.69 -42.50 -6.07
N ARG A 11 7.74 -41.91 -5.32
CA ARG A 11 6.78 -40.95 -5.90
C ARG A 11 7.56 -39.84 -6.62
N PRO A 12 7.14 -39.44 -7.84
CA PRO A 12 7.75 -38.30 -8.51
C PRO A 12 7.59 -37.06 -7.63
N ARG A 13 8.68 -36.58 -7.05
CA ARG A 13 8.68 -35.31 -6.30
C ARG A 13 8.57 -34.20 -7.33
N TRP A 14 7.38 -33.64 -7.43
CA TRP A 14 7.07 -32.50 -8.30
C TRP A 14 8.01 -31.32 -7.96
N PRO A 15 8.59 -30.62 -8.96
CA PRO A 15 9.67 -29.63 -8.72
C PRO A 15 9.24 -28.44 -7.84
N TRP A 16 7.93 -28.24 -7.69
CA TRP A 16 7.31 -27.18 -6.91
C TRP A 16 7.09 -27.56 -5.43
N SER A 17 7.55 -28.74 -4.99
CA SER A 17 7.38 -29.20 -3.60
C SER A 17 8.45 -28.68 -2.63
N ARG A 18 9.44 -27.91 -3.09
CA ARG A 18 10.43 -27.29 -2.22
C ARG A 18 9.82 -26.03 -1.58
N ARG A 19 9.15 -26.20 -0.44
CA ARG A 19 8.90 -25.07 0.48
C ARG A 19 10.26 -24.42 0.79
N THR A 20 10.34 -23.11 0.66
CA THR A 20 11.48 -22.34 1.17
C THR A 20 11.67 -22.67 2.64
N PRO A 21 12.91 -22.93 3.10
CA PRO A 21 13.15 -23.22 4.50
C PRO A 21 12.71 -22.02 5.35
N THR A 22 11.80 -22.28 6.29
CA THR A 22 11.15 -21.29 7.17
C THR A 22 12.09 -20.22 7.75
N PRO A 23 13.33 -20.50 8.21
CA PRO A 23 14.20 -19.44 8.75
C PRO A 23 14.71 -18.46 7.69
N ARG A 24 14.93 -18.89 6.44
CA ARG A 24 15.31 -17.98 5.35
C ARG A 24 14.14 -17.10 4.93
N ASP A 25 12.93 -17.66 4.88
CA ASP A 25 11.70 -16.90 4.60
C ASP A 25 11.48 -15.82 5.67
N LEU A 26 11.67 -16.16 6.94
CA LEU A 26 11.55 -15.19 8.04
C LEU A 26 12.59 -14.06 7.95
N GLY A 27 13.85 -14.41 7.66
CA GLY A 27 14.93 -13.43 7.54
C GLY A 27 14.70 -12.45 6.40
N VAL A 28 14.23 -12.95 5.24
CA VAL A 28 13.89 -12.11 4.10
C VAL A 28 12.66 -11.24 4.39
N ALA A 29 11.62 -11.81 5.03
CA ALA A 29 10.43 -11.06 5.43
C ALA A 29 10.75 -9.92 6.40
N LEU A 30 11.57 -10.19 7.41
CA LEU A 30 11.98 -9.19 8.38
C LEU A 30 12.83 -8.10 7.74
N LEU A 31 13.79 -8.46 6.89
CA LEU A 31 14.65 -7.50 6.21
C LEU A 31 13.83 -6.58 5.30
N LEU A 32 12.90 -7.14 4.52
CA LEU A 32 11.97 -6.36 3.70
C LEU A 32 11.11 -5.44 4.55
N LEU A 33 10.51 -5.95 5.63
CA LEU A 33 9.65 -5.15 6.51
C LEU A 33 10.40 -3.97 7.13
N VAL A 34 11.63 -4.20 7.59
CA VAL A 34 12.48 -3.16 8.17
C VAL A 34 12.89 -2.13 7.10
N ALA A 35 13.27 -2.59 5.91
CA ALA A 35 13.63 -1.69 4.81
C ALA A 35 12.44 -0.83 4.39
N GLU A 36 11.26 -1.44 4.21
CA GLU A 36 10.01 -0.74 3.87
C GLU A 36 9.62 0.26 4.95
N ALA A 37 9.66 -0.14 6.22
CA ALA A 37 9.38 0.75 7.35
C ALA A 37 10.37 1.93 7.41
N GLY A 38 11.65 1.68 7.15
CA GLY A 38 12.68 2.73 7.10
C GLY A 38 12.45 3.73 5.97
N VAL A 39 12.08 3.26 4.78
CA VAL A 39 11.76 4.12 3.64
C VAL A 39 10.51 4.95 3.94
N VAL A 40 9.43 4.33 4.43
CA VAL A 40 8.19 5.03 4.79
C VAL A 40 8.46 6.09 5.87
N ALA A 41 9.21 5.74 6.92
CA ALA A 41 9.56 6.69 7.97
C ALA A 41 10.40 7.85 7.44
N GLY A 42 11.39 7.58 6.60
CA GLY A 42 12.23 8.62 5.98
C GLY A 42 11.41 9.61 5.14
N VAL A 43 10.49 9.09 4.34
CA VAL A 43 9.65 9.91 3.47
C VAL A 43 8.63 10.73 4.25
N VAL A 44 7.97 10.16 5.26
CA VAL A 44 7.07 10.90 6.15
C VAL A 44 7.82 12.02 6.89
N LEU A 45 9.06 11.76 7.33
CA LEU A 45 9.90 12.79 7.96
C LEU A 45 10.31 13.88 6.97
N GLU A 46 10.68 13.52 5.75
CA GLU A 46 11.04 14.46 4.70
C GLU A 46 9.87 15.39 4.34
N TYR A 47 8.70 14.82 4.02
CA TYR A 47 7.51 15.61 3.71
C TYR A 47 7.05 16.44 4.89
N GLY A 48 7.13 15.91 6.11
CA GLY A 48 6.89 16.68 7.33
C GLY A 48 7.79 17.91 7.42
N MET A 49 9.10 17.76 7.18
CA MET A 49 10.03 18.89 7.17
C MET A 49 9.75 19.90 6.06
N GLN A 50 9.41 19.43 4.86
CA GLN A 50 9.06 20.30 3.74
C GLN A 50 7.78 21.10 4.04
N PHE A 51 6.77 20.46 4.65
CA PHE A 51 5.54 21.12 5.07
C PHE A 51 5.78 22.18 6.15
N TRP A 52 6.62 21.90 7.16
CA TRP A 52 7.03 22.90 8.16
C TRP A 52 7.90 24.03 7.58
N GLY A 53 8.65 23.74 6.51
CA GLY A 53 9.54 24.69 5.84
C GLY A 53 8.84 25.61 4.85
N ALA A 54 7.72 25.19 4.27
CA ALA A 54 6.85 26.04 3.47
C ALA A 54 6.28 27.13 4.38
N GLN A 55 6.74 28.38 4.23
CA GLN A 55 6.41 29.49 5.13
C GLN A 55 4.96 30.01 4.97
N GLY A 56 4.00 29.13 4.71
CA GLY A 56 2.58 29.47 4.48
C GLY A 56 2.22 29.72 3.01
N GLU A 57 3.14 29.51 2.07
CA GLU A 57 2.85 29.60 0.64
C GLU A 57 2.04 28.37 0.17
N GLN A 58 0.74 28.57 -0.04
CA GLN A 58 -0.22 27.50 -0.32
C GLN A 58 0.14 26.65 -1.55
N TRP A 59 0.69 27.27 -2.60
CA TRP A 59 1.07 26.57 -3.84
C TRP A 59 2.23 25.59 -3.64
N GLU A 60 3.14 25.91 -2.72
CA GLU A 60 4.29 25.05 -2.39
C GLU A 60 3.81 23.87 -1.54
N ILE A 61 2.94 24.15 -0.56
CA ILE A 61 2.27 23.13 0.27
C ILE A 61 1.50 22.13 -0.62
N ASP A 62 0.76 22.63 -1.61
CA ASP A 62 -0.02 21.79 -2.51
C ASP A 62 0.83 20.91 -3.41
N ALA A 63 1.96 21.45 -3.91
CA ALA A 63 2.91 20.69 -4.72
C ALA A 63 3.56 19.55 -3.92
N ILE A 64 3.92 19.81 -2.66
CA ILE A 64 4.48 18.81 -1.74
C ILE A 64 3.45 17.70 -1.47
N ALA A 65 2.20 18.07 -1.17
CA ALA A 65 1.12 17.12 -0.91
C ALA A 65 0.81 16.23 -2.13
N LEU A 66 0.81 16.80 -3.35
CA LEU A 66 0.64 16.00 -4.57
C LEU A 66 1.79 15.00 -4.78
N ALA A 67 3.03 15.44 -4.52
CA ALA A 67 4.20 14.58 -4.65
C ALA A 67 4.14 13.41 -3.65
N GLU A 68 3.73 13.67 -2.40
CA GLU A 68 3.53 12.64 -1.38
C GLU A 68 2.46 11.61 -1.80
N ILE A 69 1.30 12.08 -2.28
CA ILE A 69 0.21 11.19 -2.74
C ILE A 69 0.68 10.34 -3.92
N ALA A 70 1.37 10.93 -4.90
CA ALA A 70 1.89 10.21 -6.05
C ALA A 70 2.92 9.14 -5.62
N TRP A 71 3.84 9.50 -4.73
CA TRP A 71 4.83 8.58 -4.20
C TRP A 71 4.19 7.40 -3.44
N LEU A 72 3.28 7.69 -2.51
CA LEU A 72 2.55 6.66 -1.75
C LEU A 72 1.80 5.70 -2.68
N ARG A 73 1.22 6.19 -3.77
CA ARG A 73 0.55 5.37 -4.77
C ARG A 73 1.50 4.40 -5.47
N TYR A 74 2.67 4.86 -5.91
CA TYR A 74 3.68 3.98 -6.52
C TYR A 74 4.21 2.94 -5.53
N THR A 75 4.45 3.35 -4.28
CA THR A 75 4.89 2.46 -3.21
C THR A 75 3.84 1.38 -2.92
N ALA A 76 2.55 1.74 -2.88
CA ALA A 76 1.46 0.76 -2.70
C ALA A 76 1.45 -0.29 -3.82
N VAL A 77 1.64 0.13 -5.07
CA VAL A 77 1.74 -0.78 -6.22
C VAL A 77 2.94 -1.70 -6.09
N ALA A 78 4.11 -1.15 -5.76
CA ALA A 78 5.35 -1.93 -5.61
C ALA A 78 5.23 -3.02 -4.52
N VAL A 79 4.74 -2.65 -3.33
CA VAL A 79 4.51 -3.59 -2.22
C VAL A 79 3.48 -4.66 -2.61
N THR A 80 2.43 -4.30 -3.35
CA THR A 80 1.44 -5.26 -3.85
C THR A 80 2.05 -6.28 -4.83
N VAL A 81 2.92 -5.82 -5.73
CA VAL A 81 3.64 -6.71 -6.66
C VAL A 81 4.59 -7.65 -5.90
N CYS A 82 5.32 -7.13 -4.90
CA CYS A 82 6.17 -7.93 -4.02
C CYS A 82 5.36 -8.98 -3.24
N ALA A 83 4.17 -8.63 -2.74
CA ALA A 83 3.25 -9.57 -2.11
C ALA A 83 2.84 -10.71 -3.08
N GLY A 84 2.53 -10.36 -4.33
CA GLY A 84 2.18 -11.33 -5.37
C GLY A 84 3.33 -12.28 -5.71
N LEU A 85 4.56 -11.76 -5.83
CA LEU A 85 5.76 -12.58 -6.04
C LEU A 85 6.04 -13.50 -4.84
N ALA A 86 5.82 -13.03 -3.61
CA ALA A 86 5.96 -13.83 -2.40
C ALA A 86 4.93 -14.98 -2.32
N LEU A 87 3.69 -14.72 -2.77
CA LEU A 87 2.62 -15.71 -2.91
C LEU A 87 3.02 -16.82 -3.90
N LEU A 88 3.59 -16.45 -5.05
CA LEU A 88 4.10 -17.40 -6.05
C LEU A 88 5.23 -18.27 -5.48
N CYS A 89 6.08 -17.70 -4.64
CA CYS A 89 7.17 -18.41 -3.96
C CYS A 89 6.74 -19.26 -2.74
N ARG A 90 5.44 -19.30 -2.39
CA ARG A 90 4.89 -19.94 -1.16
C ARG A 90 5.64 -19.58 0.13
N ALA A 91 6.10 -18.35 0.19
CA ALA A 91 6.89 -17.80 1.27
C ALA A 91 5.91 -17.08 2.23
N ARG A 92 5.29 -17.87 3.13
CA ARG A 92 4.13 -17.43 3.94
C ARG A 92 4.42 -16.20 4.81
N TRP A 93 5.67 -16.04 5.26
CA TRP A 93 6.06 -14.94 6.12
C TRP A 93 6.33 -13.66 5.34
N THR A 94 6.94 -13.77 4.16
CA THR A 94 7.06 -12.63 3.24
C THR A 94 5.71 -12.16 2.74
N VAL A 95 4.74 -13.05 2.50
CA VAL A 95 3.37 -12.62 2.18
C VAL A 95 2.77 -11.81 3.33
N ALA A 96 2.89 -12.29 4.58
CA ALA A 96 2.35 -11.57 5.74
C ALA A 96 3.00 -10.18 5.93
N SER A 97 4.31 -10.07 5.75
CA SER A 97 5.01 -8.78 5.86
C SER A 97 4.57 -7.81 4.76
N GLN A 98 4.45 -8.29 3.52
CA GLN A 98 4.02 -7.48 2.39
C GLN A 98 2.56 -7.03 2.51
N VAL A 99 1.68 -7.88 3.06
CA VAL A 99 0.30 -7.49 3.38
C VAL A 99 0.28 -6.40 4.46
N LEU A 100 1.09 -6.53 5.52
CA LEU A 100 1.20 -5.49 6.55
C LEU A 100 1.70 -4.17 5.97
N ALA A 101 2.73 -4.20 5.12
CA ALA A 101 3.24 -3.03 4.44
C ALA A 101 2.19 -2.40 3.51
N ALA A 102 1.44 -3.21 2.76
CA ALA A 102 0.37 -2.72 1.89
C ALA A 102 -0.75 -2.03 2.68
N VAL A 103 -1.13 -2.60 3.84
CA VAL A 103 -2.11 -1.99 4.75
C VAL A 103 -1.59 -0.66 5.30
N ALA A 104 -0.32 -0.60 5.71
CA ALA A 104 0.29 0.63 6.23
C ALA A 104 0.33 1.74 5.17
N VAL A 105 0.83 1.43 3.96
CA VAL A 105 0.89 2.39 2.84
C VAL A 105 -0.52 2.80 2.40
N GLY A 106 -1.47 1.86 2.36
CA GLY A 106 -2.87 2.16 2.05
C GLY A 106 -3.52 3.09 3.08
N ALA A 107 -3.23 2.91 4.37
CA ALA A 107 -3.72 3.78 5.43
C ALA A 107 -3.15 5.21 5.29
N LEU A 108 -1.85 5.32 5.03
CA LEU A 108 -1.18 6.61 4.78
C LEU A 108 -1.76 7.32 3.55
N LEU A 109 -1.90 6.60 2.43
CA LEU A 109 -2.48 7.14 1.21
C LEU A 109 -3.92 7.65 1.45
N THR A 110 -4.72 6.88 2.19
CA THR A 110 -6.09 7.27 2.52
C THR A 110 -6.11 8.53 3.40
N HIS A 111 -5.18 8.66 4.33
CA HIS A 111 -5.06 9.85 5.16
C HIS A 111 -4.69 11.08 4.32
N ALA A 112 -3.63 10.96 3.50
CA ALA A 112 -3.18 12.02 2.62
C ALA A 112 -4.27 12.46 1.63
N GLN A 113 -5.01 11.51 1.04
CA GLN A 113 -6.14 11.84 0.16
C GLN A 113 -7.27 12.57 0.90
N ARG A 114 -7.65 12.13 2.11
CA ARG A 114 -8.70 12.82 2.87
C ARG A 114 -8.29 14.25 3.24
N ASP A 115 -7.04 14.47 3.60
CA ASP A 115 -6.56 15.82 3.93
C ASP A 115 -6.54 16.70 2.69
N TRP A 116 -6.14 16.15 1.55
CA TRP A 116 -6.25 16.82 0.26
C TRP A 116 -7.69 17.21 -0.09
N ASP A 117 -8.63 16.27 0.01
CA ASP A 117 -10.05 16.51 -0.32
C ASP A 117 -10.70 17.55 0.61
N ARG A 118 -10.26 17.62 1.88
CA ARG A 118 -10.70 18.65 2.82
C ARG A 118 -10.16 20.04 2.46
N ALA A 119 -8.92 20.11 2.01
CA ALA A 119 -8.31 21.36 1.56
C ALA A 119 -8.87 21.81 0.19
N HIS A 120 -9.29 20.86 -0.64
CA HIS A 120 -9.78 21.08 -2.01
C HIS A 120 -11.18 20.47 -2.20
N PRO A 121 -12.23 21.10 -1.64
CA PRO A 121 -13.59 20.63 -1.86
C PRO A 121 -13.92 20.63 -3.35
N ALA A 122 -14.57 19.56 -3.82
CA ALA A 122 -15.00 19.44 -5.21
C ALA A 122 -15.87 20.65 -5.61
N PRO A 123 -15.72 21.18 -6.83
CA PRO A 123 -16.53 22.30 -7.29
C PRO A 123 -18.02 21.95 -7.20
N ALA A 124 -18.84 22.92 -6.77
CA ALA A 124 -20.28 22.72 -6.66
C ALA A 124 -20.84 22.17 -7.98
N PRO A 125 -21.76 21.18 -7.92
CA PRO A 125 -22.32 20.58 -9.11
C PRO A 125 -22.90 21.68 -10.02
N THR A 126 -22.62 21.58 -11.33
CA THR A 126 -23.19 22.51 -12.32
C THR A 126 -24.71 22.56 -12.16
N PRO A 127 -25.32 23.75 -12.04
CA PRO A 127 -26.75 23.85 -11.82
C PRO A 127 -27.48 23.22 -13.00
N THR A 128 -28.26 22.18 -12.70
CA THR A 128 -29.17 21.56 -13.65
C THR A 128 -30.59 22.00 -13.32
N VAL A 129 -31.56 21.76 -14.21
CA VAL A 129 -32.98 22.05 -13.96
C VAL A 129 -33.51 21.38 -12.66
N ARG A 130 -32.76 20.40 -12.11
CA ARG A 130 -33.05 19.68 -10.86
C ARG A 130 -32.23 20.15 -9.64
N TYR A 131 -31.25 21.02 -9.83
CA TYR A 131 -30.36 21.54 -8.80
C TYR A 131 -30.15 23.04 -9.03
N GLY A 132 -31.06 23.86 -8.51
CA GLY A 132 -30.90 25.31 -8.47
C GLY A 132 -30.14 25.73 -7.21
N PRO A 133 -29.22 26.71 -7.28
CA PRO A 133 -28.57 27.23 -6.08
C PRO A 133 -29.62 27.89 -5.17
N CYS A 134 -29.81 27.34 -3.98
CA CYS A 134 -30.70 27.91 -2.97
C CYS A 134 -30.07 29.21 -2.44
N TYR A 135 -30.38 30.34 -3.07
CA TYR A 135 -29.94 31.67 -2.65
C TYR A 135 -30.73 32.23 -1.45
N SER A 136 -31.62 31.43 -0.86
CA SER A 136 -32.35 31.78 0.35
C SER A 136 -31.67 31.09 1.53
N GLY A 137 -31.18 31.86 2.50
CA GLY A 137 -30.58 31.36 3.75
C GLY A 137 -31.54 30.61 4.68
N SER A 138 -32.55 29.93 4.13
CA SER A 138 -33.51 29.07 4.80
C SER A 138 -33.36 27.67 4.21
N GLY A 139 -32.64 26.78 4.90
CA GLY A 139 -32.13 25.50 4.37
C GLY A 139 -33.16 24.41 4.03
N THR A 140 -34.18 24.67 3.22
CA THR A 140 -35.02 23.65 2.56
C THR A 140 -35.41 24.08 1.16
N CYS A 141 -35.08 23.26 0.17
CA CYS A 141 -35.57 23.35 -1.21
C CYS A 141 -36.26 22.01 -1.51
N GLU A 142 -37.59 22.00 -1.59
CA GLU A 142 -38.39 20.90 -2.15
C GLU A 142 -38.69 21.17 -3.63
#